data_AF-A0A932QJP3-F1
#
_entry.id   AF-A0A932QJP3-F1
#
_cell.length_a   1.000
_cell.length_b   1.000
_cell.length_c   1.000
_cell.angle_alpha   90.00
_cell.angle_beta   90.00
_cell.angle_gamma   90.00
#
_symmetry.space_group_name_H-M   'P 1'
#
loop_
_entity.id
_entity.type
_entity.pdbx_description
1 polymer ?
#
loop_
_entity_poly.entity_id
_entity_poly.type
_entity_poly.pdbx_seq_one_letter_code
_entity_poly.pdbx_strand_id
1 'polypeptide(L)' 'MDYNQGPRPMIDVSALKLTCATCGTAITELPFQPAMNEDGTPQRPVYCREHKPQRKSFGPPRGPRRF' A
#
# COMPACT_ATOMS: atom_id res chain seq x y z
N MET A 1 25.54 -8.87 -6.70
CA MET A 1 25.07 -7.61 -6.11
C MET A 1 24.07 -7.95 -5.01
N ASP A 2 24.44 -7.72 -3.75
CA ASP A 2 23.57 -7.94 -2.59
C ASP A 2 22.71 -6.68 -2.39
N TYR A 3 21.46 -6.71 -2.86
CA TYR A 3 20.51 -5.60 -2.66
C TYR A 3 20.06 -5.61 -1.20
N ASN A 4 20.87 -4.99 -0.35
CA ASN A 4 20.58 -4.72 1.05
C ASN A 4 19.22 -4.00 1.16
N GLN A 5 18.18 -4.74 1.50
CA GLN A 5 16.84 -4.24 1.78
C GLN A 5 16.85 -3.59 3.16
N GLY A 6 17.56 -2.46 3.29
CA GLY A 6 17.51 -1.64 4.50
C GLY A 6 16.06 -1.39 4.94
N PRO A 7 15.82 -1.17 6.25
CA PRO A 7 14.48 -1.00 6.78
C PRO A 7 13.73 0.07 5.98
N ARG A 8 12.54 -0.29 5.46
CA ARG A 8 11.75 0.64 4.64
C ARG A 8 11.45 1.88 5.49
N PRO A 9 11.83 3.10 5.05
CA PRO A 9 11.49 4.30 5.79
C PRO A 9 9.96 4.43 5.85
N MET A 10 9.43 4.66 7.05
CA MET A 10 8.05 5.12 7.21
C MET A 10 8.05 6.62 6.94
N ILE A 11 7.22 7.02 5.98
CA ILE A 11 7.04 8.41 5.58
C ILE A 11 5.85 8.96 6.36
N ASP A 12 6.05 10.10 7.02
CA ASP A 12 4.94 10.85 7.60
C ASP A 12 4.11 11.50 6.49
N VAL A 13 2.82 11.19 6.51
CA VAL A 13 1.80 11.67 5.58
C VAL A 13 0.68 12.40 6.34
N SER A 14 0.92 12.81 7.59
CA SER A 14 -0.08 13.52 8.40
C SER A 14 -0.54 14.83 7.73
N ALA A 15 0.37 15.51 7.03
CA ALA A 15 0.08 16.70 6.23
C ALA A 15 -0.91 16.45 5.08
N LEU A 16 -1.00 15.19 4.61
CA LEU A 16 -1.84 14.78 3.49
C LEU A 16 -3.28 14.47 3.89
N LYS A 17 -3.62 14.54 5.20
CA LYS A 17 -4.96 14.30 5.76
C LYS A 17 -5.65 13.06 5.18
N LEU A 18 -4.89 11.98 5.02
CA LEU A 18 -5.40 10.74 4.44
C LEU A 18 -6.27 10.00 5.46
N THR A 19 -7.39 9.49 5.00
CA THR A 19 -8.30 8.66 5.80
C THR A 19 -8.46 7.29 5.17
N CYS A 20 -8.62 6.27 6.01
CA CYS A 20 -8.89 4.93 5.51
C CYS A 20 -10.26 4.90 4.82
N ALA A 21 -10.30 4.43 3.57
CA ALA A 21 -11.55 4.33 2.80
C ALA A 21 -12.59 3.36 3.42
N THR A 22 -12.20 2.53 4.39
CA THR A 22 -13.10 1.55 5.03
C THR A 22 -13.62 2.02 6.40
N CYS A 23 -12.74 2.50 7.27
CA CYS A 23 -13.10 2.87 8.64
C CYS A 23 -12.97 4.37 8.95
N GLY A 24 -12.47 5.18 8.02
CA GLY A 24 -12.30 6.63 8.20
C GLY A 24 -11.15 7.04 9.13
N THR A 25 -10.37 6.10 9.64
CA THR A 25 -9.24 6.40 10.55
C THR A 25 -8.17 7.24 9.83
N ALA A 26 -7.64 8.25 10.51
CA ALA A 26 -6.55 9.07 10.00
C ALA A 26 -5.27 8.24 9.83
N ILE A 27 -4.58 8.42 8.70
CA ILE A 27 -3.34 7.74 8.37
C ILE A 27 -2.21 8.76 8.45
N THR A 28 -1.31 8.57 9.41
CA THR A 28 -0.17 9.45 9.65
C THR A 28 1.12 8.91 9.06
N GLU A 29 1.27 7.60 8.93
CA GLU A 29 2.53 6.98 8.50
C GLU A 29 2.29 5.89 7.45
N LEU A 30 3.07 5.93 6.37
CA LEU A 30 3.03 4.92 5.31
C LEU A 30 4.45 4.54 4.87
N PRO A 31 4.71 3.26 4.54
CA PRO A 31 6.02 2.83 4.00
C PRO A 31 6.19 3.17 2.51
N PHE A 32 5.27 3.94 1.93
CA PHE A 32 5.27 4.39 0.54
C PHE A 32 4.62 5.77 0.46
N GLN A 33 5.02 6.56 -0.53
CA GLN A 33 4.39 7.83 -0.82
C GLN A 33 3.11 7.58 -1.65
N PRO A 34 1.92 7.99 -1.16
CA PRO A 34 0.68 7.82 -1.91
C PRO A 34 0.66 8.76 -3.12
N ALA A 35 0.18 8.26 -4.26
CA ALA A 35 -0.03 9.10 -5.44
C ALA A 35 -1.20 10.05 -5.19
N MET A 36 -0.96 11.34 -5.31
CA MET A 36 -1.98 12.39 -5.17
C MET A 36 -2.41 12.91 -6.53
N ASN A 37 -3.66 13.33 -6.63
CA ASN A 37 -4.19 14.13 -7.72
C ASN A 37 -3.81 15.60 -7.52
N GLU A 38 -3.94 16.38 -8.60
CA GLU A 38 -3.76 17.83 -8.59
C GLU A 38 -4.71 18.52 -7.58
N ASP A 39 -5.89 17.92 -7.35
CA ASP A 39 -6.88 18.36 -6.36
C ASP A 39 -6.51 18.03 -4.90
N GLY A 40 -5.34 17.44 -4.65
CA GLY A 40 -4.90 17.03 -3.31
C GLY A 40 -5.60 15.79 -2.76
N THR A 41 -6.41 15.10 -3.57
CA THR A 41 -7.03 13.81 -3.21
C THR A 41 -6.12 12.64 -3.58
N PRO A 42 -6.13 11.51 -2.85
CA PRO A 42 -5.36 10.34 -3.24
C PRO A 42 -5.94 9.71 -4.52
N GLN A 43 -5.08 9.44 -5.51
CA GLN A 43 -5.44 8.76 -6.77
C GLN A 43 -6.07 7.39 -6.54
N ARG A 44 -5.69 6.73 -5.44
CA ARG A 44 -6.14 5.38 -5.09
C ARG A 44 -6.62 5.37 -3.64
N PRO A 45 -7.63 4.56 -3.30
CA PRO A 45 -8.09 4.44 -1.92
C PRO A 45 -6.95 3.94 -1.04
N VAL A 46 -6.65 4.71 0.00
CA VAL A 46 -5.64 4.36 1.00
C VAL A 46 -6.34 3.57 2.11
N TYR A 47 -5.72 2.47 2.51
CA TYR A 47 -6.24 1.60 3.57
C TYR A 47 -5.28 1.59 4.75
N CYS A 48 -5.83 1.58 5.96
CA CYS A 48 -5.02 1.40 7.16
C CYS A 48 -4.44 -0.02 7.21
N ARG A 49 -3.50 -0.25 8.13
CA ARG A 49 -2.81 -1.53 8.30
C ARG A 49 -3.75 -2.72 8.51
N GLU A 50 -4.95 -2.50 9.02
CA GLU A 50 -5.95 -3.54 9.30
C GLU A 50 -6.78 -3.89 8.05
N HIS A 51 -7.29 -2.88 7.35
CA HIS A 51 -8.15 -3.07 6.18
C HIS A 51 -7.37 -3.16 4.85
N LYS A 52 -6.03 -3.10 4.89
CA LYS A 52 -5.23 -3.20 3.66
C LYS A 52 -5.52 -4.52 2.96
N PRO A 53 -5.79 -4.51 1.64
CA PRO A 53 -5.99 -5.75 0.91
C PRO A 53 -4.72 -6.57 1.03
N GLN A 54 -4.85 -7.80 1.55
CA GLN A 54 -3.76 -8.76 1.47
C GLN A 54 -3.43 -8.92 0.00
N ARG A 55 -2.20 -8.53 -0.37
CA ARG A 55 -1.63 -8.87 -1.66
C ARG A 55 -1.58 -10.39 -1.67
N LYS A 56 -2.59 -11.04 -2.26
CA LYS A 56 -2.50 -12.46 -2.64
C LYS A 56 -1.19 -12.54 -3.42
N SER A 57 -0.18 -13.15 -2.82
CA SER A 57 1.10 -13.36 -3.47
C SER A 57 0.79 -14.09 -4.76
N PHE A 58 0.86 -13.37 -5.87
CA PHE A 58 0.71 -13.91 -7.22
C PHE A 58 2.00 -14.68 -7.50
N GLY A 59 2.16 -15.81 -6.81
CA GLY A 59 3.20 -16.79 -7.08
C GLY A 59 2.97 -17.45 -8.43
N PRO A 60 4.00 -18.10 -9.01
CA PRO A 60 3.90 -18.66 -10.36
C PRO A 60 2.85 -19.79 -10.46
N PRO A 61 2.34 -20.06 -11.67
CA PRO A 61 1.12 -20.83 -11.87
C PRO A 61 1.43 -22.33 -12.10
N ARG A 62 0.37 -23.12 -12.37
CA ARG A 62 0.36 -24.38 -13.17
C ARG A 62 0.52 -25.70 -12.40
N GLY A 63 -0.60 -26.39 -12.18
CA GLY A 63 -0.65 -27.86 -12.12
C GLY A 63 -0.91 -28.45 -13.52
N PRO A 64 -0.53 -29.72 -13.80
CA PRO A 64 -0.33 -30.19 -15.16
C PRO A 64 -1.65 -30.39 -15.91
N ARG A 65 -1.68 -29.99 -17.20
CA ARG A 65 -2.73 -30.39 -18.14
C ARG A 65 -2.61 -31.90 -18.34
N ARG A 66 -3.63 -32.64 -17.91
CA ARG A 66 -3.68 -34.10 -18.10
C ARG A 66 -3.91 -34.41 -19.59
N PHE A 67 -3.21 -35.46 -20.05
CA PHE A 67 -3.09 -35.94 -21.42
C PHE A 67 -4.42 -36.27 -22.08
#